data_AF-W1RR61-F1
#
_entry.id   AF-W1RR61-F1
#
_cell.length_a   1.000
_cell.length_b   1.000
_cell.length_c   1.000
_cell.angle_alpha   90.00
_cell.angle_beta   90.00
_cell.angle_gamma   90.00
#
_symmetry.space_group_name_H-M   'P 1'
#
loop_
_entity.id
_entity.type
_entity.pdbx_description
1 polymer ?
#
loop_
_entity_poly.entity_id
_entity_poly.type
_entity_poly.pdbx_seq_one_letter_code
_entity_poly.pdbx_strand_id
1 'polypeptide(L)' 'MTKNLHPIDRVARGLIGVAIIGFLSLNYSQGYLEEPVLIVLLGIFGVLNLISLATSWCPVYHFAGINTRKKNQ' A
#
# COMPACT_ATOMS: atom_id res chain seq x y z
N MET A 1 7.36 18.90 1.22
CA MET A 1 7.16 17.45 1.05
C MET A 1 6.98 17.14 -0.43
N THR A 2 7.95 16.49 -1.06
CA THR A 2 8.01 16.20 -2.51
C THR A 2 7.01 15.11 -2.88
N LYS A 3 5.91 15.50 -3.53
CA LYS A 3 4.89 14.55 -4.04
C LYS A 3 5.52 13.79 -5.22
N ASN A 4 5.55 12.45 -5.17
CA ASN A 4 6.15 11.59 -6.23
C ASN A 4 5.13 10.65 -6.90
N LEU A 5 3.86 10.68 -6.49
CA LEU A 5 2.81 9.83 -7.02
C LEU A 5 1.69 10.63 -7.67
N HIS A 6 1.15 10.13 -8.78
CA HIS A 6 -0.06 10.66 -9.39
C HIS A 6 -1.26 10.41 -8.44
N PRO A 7 -2.24 11.33 -8.37
CA PRO A 7 -3.39 11.15 -7.47
C PRO A 7 -4.17 9.85 -7.73
N ILE A 8 -4.24 9.39 -8.99
CA ILE A 8 -4.89 8.13 -9.34
C ILE A 8 -4.15 6.93 -8.74
N ASP A 9 -2.82 6.87 -8.87
CA ASP A 9 -2.00 5.81 -8.25
C ASP A 9 -2.13 5.82 -6.73
N ARG A 10 -2.22 7.03 -6.15
CA ARG A 10 -2.40 7.21 -4.70
C ARG A 10 -3.74 6.64 -4.23
N VAL A 11 -4.83 6.92 -4.96
CA VAL A 11 -6.17 6.41 -4.64
C VAL A 11 -6.24 4.90 -4.85
N ALA A 12 -5.73 4.38 -5.97
CA ALA A 12 -5.72 2.94 -6.25
C ALA A 12 -4.99 2.16 -5.14
N ARG A 13 -3.83 2.65 -4.70
CA ARG A 13 -3.10 2.06 -3.56
C ARG A 13 -3.85 2.17 -2.25
N GLY A 14 -4.50 3.30 -2.00
CA GLY A 14 -5.39 3.45 -0.86
C GLY A 14 -6.46 2.37 -0.81
N LEU A 15 -7.17 2.17 -1.92
CA LEU A 15 -8.22 1.15 -2.04
C LEU A 15 -7.67 -0.27 -1.84
N ILE A 16 -6.53 -0.60 -2.45
CA ILE A 16 -5.85 -1.88 -2.27
C ILE A 16 -5.44 -2.09 -0.81
N GLY A 17 -4.86 -1.06 -0.17
CA GLY A 17 -4.45 -1.10 1.23
C GLY A 17 -5.64 -1.34 2.17
N VAL A 18 -6.73 -0.61 1.99
CA VAL A 18 -7.97 -0.80 2.77
C VAL A 18 -8.54 -2.20 2.58
N ALA A 19 -8.61 -2.69 1.33
CA ALA A 19 -9.12 -4.03 1.05
C ALA A 19 -8.29 -5.13 1.73
N ILE A 20 -6.96 -5.00 1.73
CA ILE A 20 -6.06 -5.98 2.35
C ILE A 20 -6.18 -5.97 3.87
N ILE A 21 -6.20 -4.79 4.50
CA ILE A 21 -6.36 -4.69 5.96
C ILE A 21 -7.76 -5.17 6.38
N GLY A 22 -8.80 -4.84 5.62
CA GLY A 22 -10.15 -5.36 5.83
C GLY A 22 -10.20 -6.88 5.72
N PHE A 23 -9.58 -7.44 4.69
CA PHE A 23 -9.48 -8.89 4.51
C PHE A 23 -8.74 -9.58 5.65
N LEU A 24 -7.60 -9.05 6.10
CA LEU A 24 -6.87 -9.57 7.27
C LEU A 24 -7.69 -9.49 8.56
N SER A 25 -8.51 -8.45 8.70
CA SER A 25 -9.42 -8.31 9.85
C SER A 25 -10.52 -9.38 9.85
N LEU A 26 -11.08 -9.69 8.67
CA LEU A 26 -12.03 -10.80 8.49
C LEU A 26 -11.34 -12.16 8.69
N ASN A 27 -10.10 -12.28 8.23
CA ASN A 27 -9.27 -13.48 8.37
C ASN A 27 -9.07 -13.84 9.85
N TYR A 28 -8.81 -12.86 10.71
CA TYR A 28 -8.68 -13.07 12.14
C TYR A 28 -9.91 -13.75 12.78
N SER A 29 -11.11 -13.46 12.26
CA SER A 29 -12.36 -14.02 12.78
C SER A 29 -12.77 -15.36 12.15
N GLN A 30 -12.24 -15.71 10.98
CA GLN A 30 -12.76 -16.80 10.13
C GLN A 30 -11.69 -17.84 9.78
N GLY A 31 -10.41 -17.53 9.97
CA GLY A 31 -9.30 -18.45 9.74
C GLY A 31 -9.02 -18.77 8.26
N TYR A 32 -9.27 -17.85 7.31
CA TYR A 32 -9.06 -18.14 5.88
C TYR A 32 -7.57 -18.35 5.49
N LEU A 33 -6.62 -17.88 6.32
CA LEU A 33 -5.18 -18.01 6.10
C LEU A 33 -4.59 -18.56 7.40
N GLU A 34 -3.98 -19.74 7.34
CA GLU A 34 -3.24 -20.32 8.48
C GLU A 34 -1.75 -19.97 8.45
N GLU A 35 -1.21 -19.68 7.26
CA GLU A 35 0.23 -19.45 7.07
C GLU A 35 0.67 -18.10 7.66
N PRO A 36 1.46 -18.10 8.76
CA PRO A 36 1.80 -16.87 9.48
C PRO A 36 2.68 -15.93 8.65
N VAL A 37 3.55 -16.48 7.80
CA VAL A 37 4.41 -15.70 6.91
C VAL A 37 3.57 -14.91 5.91
N LEU A 38 2.52 -15.52 5.37
CA LEU A 38 1.68 -14.90 4.36
C LEU A 38 0.83 -13.76 4.97
N ILE A 39 0.29 -13.98 6.17
CA ILE A 39 -0.43 -12.96 6.95
C ILE A 39 0.44 -11.73 7.20
N VAL A 40 1.67 -11.94 7.67
CA VAL A 40 2.62 -10.84 7.94
C VAL A 40 2.98 -10.09 6.66
N LEU A 41 3.30 -10.80 5.58
CA LEU A 41 3.66 -10.17 4.31
C LEU A 41 2.51 -9.33 3.74
N LEU A 42 1.28 -9.87 3.79
CA LEU A 42 0.08 -9.17 3.35
C LEU A 42 -0.20 -7.94 4.23
N GLY A 43 0.01 -8.05 5.55
CA GLY A 43 -0.13 -6.95 6.49
C GLY A 43 0.85 -5.81 6.19
N ILE A 44 2.13 -6.14 6.00
CA ILE A 44 3.15 -5.16 5.61
C ILE A 44 2.77 -4.49 4.28
N PHE A 45 2.36 -5.27 3.28
CA PHE A 45 1.96 -4.73 1.99
C PHE A 45 0.74 -3.81 2.08
N GLY A 46 -0.27 -4.16 2.88
CA GLY A 46 -1.44 -3.32 3.14
C GLY A 46 -1.08 -1.99 3.81
N VAL A 47 -0.24 -2.04 4.85
CA VAL A 47 0.25 -0.84 5.56
C VAL A 47 1.05 0.07 4.63
N LEU A 48 1.97 -0.48 3.83
CA LEU A 48 2.77 0.31 2.89
C LEU A 48 1.90 1.02 1.84
N ASN A 49 0.81 0.39 1.40
CA ASN A 49 -0.15 0.98 0.47
C ASN A 49 -0.99 2.10 1.12
N LEU A 50 -1.39 1.93 2.39
CA LEU A 50 -2.04 2.99 3.17
C LEU A 50 -1.11 4.17 3.47
N ILE A 51 0.17 3.91 3.75
CA ILE A 51 1.17 4.97 3.91
C ILE A 51 1.33 5.75 2.59
N SER A 52 1.34 5.05 1.46
CA SER A 52 1.35 5.68 0.13
C SER A 52 0.13 6.59 -0.08
N LEU A 53 -1.04 6.20 0.45
CA LEU A 53 -2.24 7.04 0.48
C LEU A 53 -2.08 8.23 1.44
N ALA A 54 -1.53 8.09 2.65
CA ALA A 54 -1.42 9.20 3.59
C ALA A 54 -0.39 10.26 3.17
N THR A 55 0.76 9.82 2.65
CA THR A 55 1.94 10.68 2.47
C THR A 55 2.19 11.12 1.02
N SER A 56 1.45 10.60 0.04
CA SER A 56 1.80 10.70 -1.40
C SER A 56 3.22 10.22 -1.71
N TRP A 57 3.78 9.40 -0.82
CA TRP A 57 5.14 8.93 -0.83
C TRP A 57 5.10 7.42 -0.61
N CYS A 58 5.62 6.68 -1.57
CA CYS A 58 5.76 5.24 -1.44
C CYS A 58 7.21 4.93 -1.14
N PRO A 59 7.54 4.38 0.04
CA PRO A 59 8.93 4.08 0.40
C PRO A 59 9.58 3.14 -0.62
N VAL A 60 8.84 2.15 -1.14
CA VAL A 60 9.34 1.23 -2.19
C VAL A 60 9.78 2.00 -3.43
N TYR A 61 8.98 2.96 -3.91
CA TYR A 61 9.33 3.76 -5.09
C TYR A 61 10.49 4.72 -4.80
N HIS A 62 10.59 5.22 -3.56
CA HIS A 62 11.72 6.04 -3.15
C HIS A 62 13.04 5.25 -3.13
N PHE A 63 13.04 4.05 -2.54
CA PHE A 63 14.20 3.15 -2.57
C PHE A 63 14.54 2.66 -3.97
N ALA A 64 13.52 2.44 -4.82
CA ALA A 64 13.72 2.05 -6.21
C ALA A 64 14.08 3.21 -7.15
N GLY A 65 14.11 4.47 -6.68
CA GLY A 65 14.36 5.65 -7.51
C GLY A 65 13.29 5.93 -8.57
N ILE A 66 12.09 5.36 -8.43
CA ILE A 66 10.99 5.49 -9.40
C ILE A 66 10.15 6.72 -9.04
N ASN A 67 9.97 7.64 -10.00
CA ASN A 67 9.07 8.77 -9.88
C ASN A 67 7.97 8.69 -10.95
N THR A 68 6.75 8.39 -10.51
CA THR A 68 5.58 8.29 -11.42
C THR A 68 4.89 9.63 -11.60
N ARG A 69 5.27 10.65 -10.83
CA ARG A 69 4.78 12.00 -11.07
C ARG A 69 5.46 12.53 -12.34
N LYS A 70 4.69 12.68 -13.42
CA LYS A 70 5.16 13.44 -14.59
C LYS A 70 5.78 14.75 -14.10
N LYS A 71 7.06 14.99 -14.40
CA LYS A 71 7.57 16.35 -14.55
C LYS A 71 6.71 16.94 -15.67
N ASN A 72 5.76 17.79 -15.33
CA ASN A 72 5.33 18.76 -16.31
C ASN A 72 6.59 19.58 -16.62
N GLN A 73 7.10 19.40 -17.84
CA GLN A 73 7.97 20.39 -18.47
C GLN A 73 7.24 21.73 -18.50
#